data_AF-H1VJC3-F1
#
_entry.id   AF-H1VJC3-F1
#
_cell.length_a   1.000
_cell.length_b   1.000
_cell.length_c   1.000
_cell.angle_alpha   90.00
_cell.angle_beta   90.00
_cell.angle_gamma   90.00
#
_symmetry.space_group_name_H-M   'P 1'
#
loop_
_entity.id
_entity.type
_entity.pdbx_description
1 polymer ?
#
loop_
_entity_poly.entity_id
_entity_poly.type
_entity_poly.pdbx_seq_one_letter_code
_entity_poly.pdbx_strand_id
1 'polypeptide(L)'
;MMVAWGFFVALWTGVGEGKWHSPNQWRLGFAIQSLPALLLGVGVLLVGESPRWLCLKGRHEEAERAFRRYHHDGSNDDWCRAEFAVIRASLAEEEELQAQGRRRLSWADLFATPAFRRRLFVGSFVWAAAMLSGISFVQYYQTAIYATLQFGQDRQLLVSGLYGSVGPVACFLSLFFVDRVGRRTILVASSSLLAVCYLTITVLAAVYPAKPGLPTNEAAQRGLIACIFAVSATYSALLGPMTWIIPPEVFTTELRAKANAIVQVIHYSISLVITQCSPIALDAVGWKYYVGSRSGKSLEEIDELFGDVRIVHDVDVAEKAGFQEVEARQRQ
;
A
#
# COMPACT_ATOMS: atom_id res chain seq x y z
N MET A 1 10.36 6.96 3.97
CA MET A 1 11.81 6.66 3.92
C MET A 1 12.19 5.43 4.76
N MET A 2 11.85 5.35 6.06
CA MET A 2 12.21 4.18 6.90
C MET A 2 11.70 2.85 6.34
N VAL A 3 10.47 2.82 5.80
CA VAL A 3 9.90 1.62 5.14
C VAL A 3 10.78 1.14 3.98
N ALA A 4 11.26 2.05 3.13
CA ALA A 4 12.11 1.70 1.98
C ALA A 4 13.46 1.12 2.42
N TRP A 5 14.07 1.69 3.46
CA TRP A 5 15.28 1.13 4.07
C TRP A 5 15.04 -0.24 4.71
N GLY A 6 13.87 -0.45 5.33
CA GLY A 6 13.46 -1.76 5.84
C GLY A 6 13.38 -2.81 4.73
N PHE A 7 12.73 -2.48 3.60
CA PHE A 7 12.69 -3.35 2.43
C PHE A 7 14.07 -3.63 1.84
N PHE A 8 14.93 -2.61 1.75
CA PHE A 8 16.31 -2.77 1.30
C PHE A 8 17.06 -3.78 2.17
N VAL A 9 17.05 -3.59 3.49
CA VAL A 9 17.72 -4.50 4.42
C VAL A 9 17.13 -5.90 4.29
N ALA A 10 15.80 -6.06 4.28
CA ALA A 10 15.13 -7.35 4.19
C ALA A 10 15.50 -8.15 2.92
N LEU A 11 15.53 -7.49 1.76
CA LEU A 11 15.85 -8.16 0.50
C LEU A 11 17.34 -8.53 0.41
N TRP A 12 18.24 -7.67 0.92
CA TRP A 12 19.67 -8.00 1.00
C TRP A 12 19.98 -9.07 2.04
N THR A 13 19.25 -9.12 3.15
CA THR A 13 19.37 -10.25 4.09
C THR A 13 18.93 -11.56 3.44
N GLY A 14 17.88 -11.55 2.62
CA GLY A 14 17.45 -12.71 1.84
C GLY A 14 18.53 -13.19 0.85
N VAL A 15 19.26 -12.26 0.21
CA VAL A 15 20.43 -12.61 -0.63
C VAL A 15 21.55 -13.26 0.19
N GLY A 16 21.79 -12.75 1.40
CA GLY A 16 22.79 -13.31 2.32
C GLY A 16 22.41 -14.71 2.80
N GLU A 17 21.15 -14.89 3.20
CA GLU A 17 20.61 -16.18 3.61
C GLU A 17 20.71 -17.22 2.50
N GLY A 18 20.36 -16.88 1.25
CA GLY A 18 20.42 -17.82 0.13
C GLY A 18 21.79 -18.47 -0.12
N LYS A 19 22.88 -17.83 0.33
CA LYS A 19 24.25 -18.38 0.26
C LYS A 19 24.63 -19.24 1.46
N TRP A 20 23.85 -19.20 2.53
CA TRP A 20 24.10 -19.91 3.77
C TRP A 20 23.23 -21.17 3.83
N HIS A 21 23.77 -22.32 3.42
CA HIS A 21 23.06 -23.61 3.46
C HIS A 21 22.93 -24.17 4.91
N SER A 22 22.13 -23.50 5.74
CA SER A 22 21.78 -23.93 7.09
C SER A 22 20.26 -24.02 7.24
N PRO A 23 19.72 -25.06 7.89
CA PRO A 23 18.28 -25.16 8.20
C PRO A 23 17.74 -23.97 9.01
N ASN A 24 18.62 -23.26 9.73
CA ASN A 24 18.26 -22.13 10.58
C ASN A 24 18.55 -20.76 9.96
N GLN A 25 18.91 -20.69 8.67
CA GLN A 25 19.26 -19.44 7.98
C GLN A 25 18.19 -18.34 8.10
N TRP A 26 16.91 -18.71 8.00
CA TRP A 26 15.76 -17.80 8.06
C TRP A 26 15.63 -17.03 9.39
N ARG A 27 16.26 -17.53 10.46
CA ARG A 27 16.26 -16.85 11.76
C ARG A 27 17.09 -15.57 11.73
N LEU A 28 18.08 -15.48 10.84
CA LEU A 28 18.94 -14.32 10.70
C LEU A 28 18.13 -13.08 10.31
N GLY A 29 17.21 -13.20 9.35
CA GLY A 29 16.33 -12.12 8.93
C GLY A 29 15.47 -11.59 10.07
N PHE A 30 14.94 -12.46 10.94
CA PHE A 30 14.20 -12.03 12.13
C PHE A 30 15.11 -11.36 13.18
N ALA A 31 16.33 -11.88 13.38
CA ALA A 31 17.29 -11.30 14.31
C ALA A 31 17.70 -9.88 13.88
N ILE A 32 17.96 -9.67 12.58
CA ILE A 32 18.34 -8.35 12.04
C ILE A 32 17.18 -7.36 12.17
N GLN A 33 15.93 -7.78 11.92
CA GLN A 33 14.75 -6.93 12.10
C GLN A 33 14.48 -6.56 13.57
N SER A 34 14.95 -7.37 14.51
CA SER A 34 14.82 -7.10 15.95
C SER A 34 15.69 -5.92 16.40
N LEU A 35 16.82 -5.66 15.71
CA LEU A 35 17.74 -4.57 16.05
C LEU A 35 17.10 -3.17 15.97
N PRO A 36 16.45 -2.75 14.86
CA PRO A 36 15.79 -1.44 14.81
C PRO A 36 14.61 -1.34 15.79
N ALA A 37 13.92 -2.44 16.09
CA ALA A 37 12.86 -2.45 17.10
C ALA A 37 13.41 -2.20 18.51
N LEU A 38 14.54 -2.82 18.87
CA LEU A 38 15.24 -2.58 20.14
C LEU A 38 15.76 -1.16 20.23
N LEU A 39 16.37 -0.65 19.16
CA LEU A 39 16.85 0.73 19.10
C LEU A 39 15.70 1.74 19.28
N LEU A 40 14.54 1.47 18.67
CA LEU A 40 13.34 2.28 18.88
C LEU A 40 12.85 2.19 20.33
N GLY A 41 12.78 0.98 20.91
CA GLY A 41 12.34 0.76 22.28
C GLY A 41 13.20 1.49 23.31
N VAL A 42 14.53 1.43 23.16
CA VAL A 42 15.47 2.18 24.01
C VAL A 42 15.39 3.68 23.70
N GLY A 43 15.27 4.06 22.42
CA GLY A 43 15.20 5.45 21.99
C GLY A 43 13.99 6.20 22.55
N VAL A 44 12.84 5.54 22.69
CA VAL A 44 11.64 6.13 23.31
C VAL A 44 11.90 6.54 24.76
N LEU A 45 12.77 5.84 25.49
CA LEU A 45 13.14 6.22 26.87
C LEU A 45 14.00 7.49 26.93
N LEU A 46 14.65 7.88 25.82
CA LEU A 46 15.51 9.06 25.73
C LEU A 46 14.77 10.29 25.21
N VAL A 47 13.65 10.10 24.50
CA VAL A 47 12.84 11.18 23.92
C VAL A 47 11.91 11.74 25.00
N GLY A 48 11.87 13.06 25.13
CA GLY A 48 10.97 13.72 26.07
C GLY A 48 9.51 13.63 25.63
N GLU A 49 8.60 13.76 26.59
CA GLU A 49 7.15 13.77 26.31
C GLU A 49 6.74 14.90 25.36
N SER A 50 5.67 14.66 24.60
CA SER A 50 5.14 15.66 23.66
C SER A 50 4.68 16.92 24.41
N PRO A 51 5.08 18.14 23.98
CA PRO A 51 4.61 19.39 24.60
C PRO A 51 3.08 19.52 24.67
N ARG A 52 2.39 19.04 23.63
CA ARG A 52 0.91 19.00 23.61
C ARG A 52 0.33 18.10 24.70
N TRP A 53 0.92 16.92 24.88
CA TRP A 53 0.47 15.98 25.92
C TRP A 53 0.74 16.53 27.33
N LEU A 54 1.90 17.18 27.54
CA LEU A 54 2.23 17.84 28.81
C LEU A 54 1.25 18.98 29.13
N CYS A 55 0.89 19.81 28.14
CA CYS A 55 -0.15 20.83 28.30
C CYS A 55 -1.52 20.22 28.66
N LEU A 56 -1.94 19.14 28.01
CA LEU A 56 -3.17 18.41 28.32
C LEU A 56 -3.19 17.79 29.73
N LYS A 57 -2.03 17.66 30.38
CA LYS A 57 -1.89 17.21 31.77
C LYS A 57 -1.75 18.36 32.76
N GLY A 58 -1.90 19.62 32.32
CA GLY A 58 -1.72 20.81 33.14
C GLY A 58 -0.25 21.14 33.45
N ARG A 59 0.72 20.43 32.87
CA ARG A 59 2.17 20.59 33.12
C ARG A 59 2.77 21.63 32.18
N HIS A 60 2.29 22.87 32.25
CA HIS A 60 2.62 23.91 31.26
C HIS A 60 4.10 24.32 31.23
N GLU A 61 4.76 24.45 32.39
CA GLU A 61 6.19 24.81 32.45
C GLU A 61 7.09 23.72 31.85
N GLU A 62 6.73 22.45 32.06
CA GLU A 62 7.44 21.33 31.46
C GLU A 62 7.19 21.24 29.95
N ALA A 63 5.96 21.53 29.51
CA ALA A 63 5.63 21.61 28.10
C ALA A 63 6.43 22.71 27.39
N GLU A 64 6.60 23.88 28.01
CA GLU A 64 7.38 24.98 27.45
C GLU A 64 8.86 24.61 27.36
N ARG A 65 9.43 24.02 28.43
CA ARG A 65 10.81 23.53 28.43
C ARG A 65 11.04 22.47 27.35
N ALA A 66 10.12 21.52 27.22
CA ALA A 66 10.17 20.49 26.19
C ALA A 66 10.07 21.09 24.78
N PHE A 67 9.20 22.07 24.57
CA PHE A 67 9.04 22.76 23.29
C PHE A 67 10.34 23.51 22.90
N ARG A 68 10.86 24.33 23.82
CA ARG A 68 12.10 25.08 23.64
C ARG A 68 13.30 24.17 23.39
N ARG A 69 13.40 23.01 24.05
CA ARG A 69 14.50 22.05 23.83
C ARG A 69 14.68 21.65 22.37
N TYR A 70 13.59 21.53 21.61
CA TYR A 70 13.63 21.08 20.21
C TYR A 70 13.62 22.22 19.19
N HIS A 71 13.15 23.41 19.56
CA HIS A 71 12.88 24.49 18.62
C HIS A 71 13.72 25.75 18.86
N HIS A 72 14.34 25.89 20.03
CA HIS A 72 15.15 27.06 20.35
C HIS A 72 16.50 27.00 19.66
N ASP A 73 16.82 28.01 18.86
CA ASP A 73 18.09 28.13 18.12
C ASP A 73 19.09 29.08 18.76
N GLY A 74 18.77 29.63 19.95
CA GLY A 74 19.59 30.62 20.65
C GLY A 74 19.17 32.08 20.41
N SER A 75 18.39 32.34 19.36
CA SER A 75 18.01 33.70 18.93
C SER A 75 16.50 33.89 18.73
N ASN A 76 15.74 32.79 18.66
CA ASN A 76 14.32 32.77 18.30
C ASN A 76 13.36 32.68 19.50
N ASP A 77 13.73 33.25 20.65
CA ASP A 77 12.95 33.11 21.88
C ASP A 77 11.53 33.69 21.76
N ASP A 78 11.36 34.83 21.09
CA ASP A 78 10.05 35.44 20.85
C ASP A 78 9.16 34.58 19.95
N TRP A 79 9.74 33.96 18.92
CA TRP A 79 9.01 33.04 18.06
C TRP A 79 8.60 31.77 18.83
N CYS A 80 9.50 31.22 19.66
CA CYS A 80 9.18 30.07 20.50
C CYS A 80 8.03 30.36 21.47
N ARG A 81 8.00 31.54 22.09
CA ARG A 81 6.90 31.97 22.97
C ARG A 81 5.59 32.13 22.20
N ALA A 82 5.63 32.76 21.02
CA ALA A 82 4.45 32.96 20.19
C ALA A 82 3.85 31.63 19.74
N GLU A 83 4.67 30.71 19.22
CA GLU A 83 4.22 29.40 18.75
C GLU A 83 3.68 28.54 19.90
N PHE A 84 4.35 28.57 21.06
CA PHE A 84 3.86 27.86 22.25
C PHE A 84 2.54 28.45 22.77
N ALA A 85 2.35 29.77 22.67
CA ALA A 85 1.09 30.42 23.02
C ALA A 85 -0.06 29.99 22.08
N VAL A 86 0.21 29.83 20.77
CA VAL A 86 -0.76 29.29 19.81
C VAL A 86 -1.17 27.86 20.19
N ILE A 87 -0.20 27.00 20.54
CA ILE A 87 -0.49 25.64 21.00
C ILE A 87 -1.38 25.67 22.26
N ARG A 88 -1.05 26.51 23.24
CA ARG A 88 -1.86 26.65 24.46
C ARG A 88 -3.28 27.16 24.17
N ALA A 89 -3.43 28.16 23.31
CA ALA A 89 -4.73 28.69 22.92
C ALA A 89 -5.60 27.60 22.27
N SER A 90 -5.04 26.80 21.36
CA SER A 90 -5.77 25.70 20.72
C SER A 90 -6.25 24.64 21.72
N LEU A 91 -5.46 24.35 22.75
CA LEU A 91 -5.84 23.38 23.79
C LEU A 91 -6.88 23.96 24.77
N ALA A 92 -6.77 25.24 25.10
CA ALA A 92 -7.77 25.92 25.93
C ALA A 92 -9.13 25.97 25.23
N GLU A 93 -9.16 26.23 23.92
CA GLU A 93 -10.39 26.15 23.11
C GLU A 93 -10.99 24.73 23.15
N GLU A 94 -10.16 23.69 22.98
CA GLU A 94 -10.61 22.29 23.10
C GLU A 94 -11.17 21.94 24.50
N GLU A 95 -10.59 22.49 25.57
CA GLU A 95 -11.05 22.31 26.95
C GLU A 95 -12.34 23.08 27.24
N GLU A 96 -12.46 24.33 26.77
CA GLU A 96 -13.67 25.14 26.89
C GLU A 96 -14.85 24.50 26.16
N LEU A 97 -14.61 23.97 24.95
CA LEU A 97 -15.61 23.22 24.21
C LEU A 97 -16.08 21.99 24.99
N GLN A 98 -15.15 21.27 25.64
CA GLN A 98 -15.48 20.13 26.51
C GLN A 98 -16.28 20.56 27.74
N ALA A 99 -15.90 21.67 28.38
CA ALA A 99 -16.60 22.23 29.54
C ALA A 99 -18.02 22.72 29.20
N GLN A 100 -18.24 23.19 27.96
CA GLN A 100 -19.55 23.56 27.41
C GLN A 100 -20.42 22.33 27.05
N GLY A 101 -20.00 21.12 27.41
CA GLY A 101 -20.75 19.89 27.18
C GLY A 101 -20.66 19.35 25.75
N ARG A 102 -19.84 19.96 24.87
CA ARG A 102 -19.52 19.33 23.58
C ARG A 102 -18.64 18.11 23.84
N ARG A 103 -19.19 16.92 23.56
CA ARG A 103 -18.46 15.66 23.69
C ARG A 103 -17.23 15.68 22.78
N ARG A 104 -16.10 15.13 23.25
CA ARG A 104 -14.97 14.78 22.39
C ARG A 104 -15.48 13.99 21.18
N LEU A 105 -15.07 14.40 19.98
CA LEU A 105 -15.48 13.75 18.74
C LEU A 105 -15.19 12.25 18.82
N SER A 106 -16.23 11.44 18.69
CA SER A 106 -16.21 9.99 18.76
C SER A 106 -16.04 9.38 17.37
N TRP A 107 -15.91 8.06 17.31
CA TRP A 107 -15.84 7.29 16.07
C TRP A 107 -17.06 7.52 15.16
N ALA A 108 -18.24 7.72 15.75
CA ALA A 108 -19.47 8.02 15.01
C ALA A 108 -19.40 9.37 14.27
N ASP A 109 -18.67 10.34 14.82
CA ASP A 109 -18.61 11.71 14.27
C ASP A 109 -17.81 11.77 12.96
N LEU A 110 -16.93 10.78 12.72
CA LEU A 110 -16.26 10.59 11.42
C LEU A 110 -17.26 10.36 10.28
N PHE A 111 -18.40 9.75 10.58
CA PHE A 111 -19.44 9.42 9.61
C PHE A 111 -20.63 10.40 9.65
N ALA A 112 -20.72 11.25 10.68
CA ALA A 112 -21.85 12.14 10.88
C ALA A 112 -21.93 13.26 9.82
N THR A 113 -20.80 13.92 9.52
CA THR A 113 -20.80 15.10 8.64
C THR A 113 -20.36 14.75 7.21
N PRO A 114 -21.01 15.28 6.15
CA PRO A 114 -20.55 15.09 4.77
C PRO A 114 -19.08 15.46 4.54
N ALA A 115 -18.59 16.50 5.22
CA ALA A 115 -17.19 16.92 5.14
C ALA A 115 -16.22 15.86 5.67
N PHE A 116 -16.49 15.26 6.84
CA PHE A 116 -15.66 14.20 7.41
C PHE A 116 -15.73 12.92 6.59
N ARG A 117 -16.91 12.55 6.07
CA ARG A 117 -17.05 11.43 5.13
C ARG A 117 -16.22 11.62 3.87
N ARG A 118 -16.23 12.82 3.28
CA ARG A 118 -15.41 13.14 2.10
C ARG A 118 -13.91 13.04 2.42
N ARG A 119 -13.48 13.53 3.57
CA ARG A 119 -12.08 13.45 4.03
C ARG A 119 -11.64 12.00 4.24
N LEU A 120 -12.46 11.21 4.93
CA LEU A 120 -12.23 9.78 5.15
C LEU A 120 -12.18 9.03 3.83
N PHE A 121 -13.12 9.31 2.93
CA PHE A 121 -13.13 8.73 1.59
C PHE A 121 -11.83 9.04 0.83
N VAL A 122 -11.37 10.29 0.80
CA VAL A 122 -10.12 10.66 0.10
C VAL A 122 -8.90 9.94 0.70
N GLY A 123 -8.76 9.94 2.03
CA GLY A 123 -7.65 9.26 2.70
C GLY A 123 -7.64 7.74 2.45
N SER A 124 -8.79 7.10 2.56
CA SER A 124 -8.97 5.67 2.29
C SER A 124 -8.78 5.32 0.82
N PHE A 125 -9.28 6.17 -0.09
CA PHE A 125 -9.18 5.97 -1.53
C PHE A 125 -7.73 6.03 -2.00
N VAL A 126 -6.92 6.95 -1.47
CA VAL A 126 -5.48 7.05 -1.83
C VAL A 126 -4.75 5.74 -1.47
N TRP A 127 -5.00 5.19 -0.28
CA TRP A 127 -4.42 3.90 0.12
C TRP A 127 -4.96 2.73 -0.68
N ALA A 128 -6.27 2.70 -0.92
CA ALA A 128 -6.90 1.67 -1.73
C ALA A 128 -6.33 1.68 -3.16
N ALA A 129 -6.23 2.85 -3.79
CA ALA A 129 -5.64 3.02 -5.11
C ALA A 129 -4.16 2.60 -5.14
N ALA A 130 -3.40 2.90 -4.09
CA ALA A 130 -2.00 2.48 -4.00
C ALA A 130 -1.85 0.96 -3.85
N MET A 131 -2.73 0.28 -3.11
CA MET A 131 -2.69 -1.19 -3.03
C MET A 131 -3.18 -1.84 -4.32
N LEU A 132 -4.27 -1.32 -4.89
CA LEU A 132 -4.82 -1.76 -6.18
C LEU A 132 -3.90 -1.46 -7.36
N SER A 133 -2.89 -0.60 -7.19
CA SER A 133 -1.83 -0.41 -8.18
C SER A 133 -0.98 -1.67 -8.41
N GLY A 134 -1.16 -2.74 -7.64
CA GLY A 134 -0.44 -4.00 -7.81
C GLY A 134 0.95 -4.03 -7.17
N ILE A 135 1.35 -2.96 -6.46
CA ILE A 135 2.66 -2.90 -5.81
C ILE A 135 2.87 -4.02 -4.79
N SER A 136 1.84 -4.36 -4.02
CA SER A 136 1.91 -5.45 -3.03
C SER A 136 2.21 -6.78 -3.73
N PHE A 137 1.51 -7.05 -4.83
CA PHE A 137 1.72 -8.26 -5.62
C PHE A 137 3.16 -8.35 -6.14
N VAL A 138 3.67 -7.28 -6.77
CA VAL A 138 5.05 -7.24 -7.25
C VAL A 138 6.04 -7.45 -6.11
N GLN A 139 5.83 -6.83 -4.95
CA GLN A 139 6.73 -6.95 -3.81
C GLN A 139 6.81 -8.37 -3.26
N TYR A 140 5.68 -9.07 -3.13
CA TYR A 140 5.65 -10.45 -2.60
C TYR A 140 6.05 -11.51 -3.62
N TYR A 141 5.68 -11.33 -4.89
CA TYR A 141 5.83 -12.36 -5.92
C TYR A 141 6.96 -12.10 -6.93
N GLN A 142 7.77 -11.04 -6.75
CA GLN A 142 8.92 -10.74 -7.64
C GLN A 142 9.86 -11.94 -7.86
N THR A 143 10.21 -12.69 -6.81
CA THR A 143 11.11 -13.85 -6.93
C THR A 143 10.47 -14.98 -7.70
N ALA A 144 9.19 -15.25 -7.48
CA ALA A 144 8.41 -16.21 -8.26
C ALA A 144 8.32 -15.78 -9.74
N ILE A 145 8.12 -14.49 -10.02
CA ILE A 145 8.14 -13.94 -11.38
C ILE A 145 9.52 -14.17 -12.02
N TYR A 146 10.61 -13.89 -11.32
CA TYR A 146 11.96 -14.13 -11.83
C TYR A 146 12.27 -15.62 -12.03
N ALA A 147 11.66 -16.51 -11.25
CA ALA A 147 11.78 -17.95 -11.45
C ALA A 147 11.15 -18.43 -12.76
N THR A 148 10.06 -17.80 -13.21
CA THR A 148 9.46 -18.11 -14.52
C THR A 148 10.41 -17.79 -15.69
N LEU A 149 11.35 -16.86 -15.48
CA LEU A 149 12.35 -16.45 -16.48
C LEU A 149 13.53 -17.44 -16.61
N GLN A 150 13.46 -18.61 -15.97
CA GLN A 150 14.49 -19.64 -15.96
C GLN A 150 15.84 -19.16 -15.38
N PHE A 151 15.82 -18.14 -14.52
CA PHE A 151 17.01 -17.72 -13.80
C PHE A 151 17.37 -18.74 -12.73
N GLY A 152 18.67 -18.99 -12.53
CA GLY A 152 19.15 -19.75 -11.36
C GLY A 152 18.80 -19.04 -10.05
N GLN A 153 18.65 -19.81 -8.97
CA GLN A 153 18.21 -19.31 -7.65
C GLN A 153 19.04 -18.12 -7.16
N ASP A 154 20.37 -18.19 -7.29
CA ASP A 154 21.27 -17.09 -6.90
C ASP A 154 21.00 -15.80 -7.69
N ARG A 155 20.71 -15.93 -8.98
CA ARG A 155 20.41 -14.78 -9.86
C ARG A 155 19.06 -14.16 -9.51
N GLN A 156 18.06 -14.97 -9.17
CA GLN A 156 16.75 -14.48 -8.74
C GLN A 156 16.86 -13.63 -7.46
N LEU A 157 17.60 -14.14 -6.46
CA LEU A 157 17.83 -13.42 -5.20
C LEU A 157 18.63 -12.13 -5.43
N LEU A 158 19.69 -12.16 -6.23
CA LEU A 158 20.46 -10.95 -6.57
C LEU A 158 19.61 -9.87 -7.25
N VAL A 159 18.75 -10.24 -8.21
CA VAL A 159 17.84 -9.29 -8.87
C VAL A 159 16.84 -8.72 -7.87
N SER A 160 16.35 -9.52 -6.92
CA SER A 160 15.47 -9.05 -5.85
C SER A 160 16.17 -8.09 -4.88
N GLY A 161 17.43 -8.34 -4.51
CA GLY A 161 18.24 -7.40 -3.72
C GLY A 161 18.45 -6.05 -4.45
N LEU A 162 18.72 -6.10 -5.76
CA LEU A 162 18.81 -4.90 -6.60
C LEU A 162 17.48 -4.16 -6.67
N TYR A 163 16.36 -4.87 -6.82
CA TYR A 163 15.01 -4.29 -6.76
C TYR A 163 14.79 -3.54 -5.44
N GLY A 164 15.19 -4.13 -4.31
CA GLY A 164 15.13 -3.50 -2.98
C GLY A 164 15.97 -2.23 -2.85
N SER A 165 17.01 -2.08 -3.65
CA SER A 165 17.90 -0.91 -3.66
C SER A 165 17.32 0.28 -4.41
N VAL A 166 16.40 0.03 -5.36
CA VAL A 166 15.71 1.09 -6.11
C VAL A 166 14.83 1.94 -5.18
N GLY A 167 14.17 1.30 -4.20
CA GLY A 167 13.24 1.96 -3.29
C GLY A 167 13.86 3.14 -2.51
N PRO A 168 14.94 2.93 -1.73
CA PRO A 168 15.61 4.01 -0.99
C PRO A 168 16.11 5.14 -1.89
N VAL A 169 16.71 4.82 -3.04
CA VAL A 169 17.23 5.82 -3.99
C VAL A 169 16.09 6.68 -4.54
N ALA A 170 15.00 6.04 -4.99
CA ALA A 170 13.81 6.72 -5.48
C ALA A 170 13.13 7.58 -4.40
N CYS A 171 13.05 7.07 -3.16
CA CYS A 171 12.57 7.84 -2.01
C CYS A 171 13.47 9.05 -1.71
N PHE A 172 14.79 8.92 -1.82
CA PHE A 172 15.70 10.04 -1.60
C PHE A 172 15.52 11.14 -2.65
N LEU A 173 15.36 10.76 -3.92
CA LEU A 173 15.04 11.68 -5.00
C LEU A 173 13.70 12.39 -4.78
N SER A 174 12.71 11.70 -4.19
CA SER A 174 11.39 12.28 -3.88
C SER A 174 11.45 13.51 -3.00
N LEU A 175 12.40 13.57 -2.06
CA LEU A 175 12.54 14.67 -1.10
C LEU A 175 12.76 16.02 -1.81
N PHE A 176 13.36 16.04 -3.00
CA PHE A 176 13.66 17.28 -3.71
C PHE A 176 12.47 17.86 -4.48
N PHE A 177 11.52 17.04 -4.91
CA PHE A 177 10.42 17.51 -5.76
C PHE A 177 9.05 17.39 -5.10
N VAL A 178 8.87 16.52 -4.10
CA VAL A 178 7.56 16.19 -3.55
C VAL A 178 6.85 17.41 -2.96
N ASP A 179 7.60 18.31 -2.33
CA ASP A 179 7.06 19.54 -1.72
C ASP A 179 6.95 20.71 -2.70
N ARG A 180 7.56 20.60 -3.89
CA ARG A 180 7.48 21.62 -4.95
C ARG A 180 6.36 21.36 -5.93
N VAL A 181 5.98 20.09 -6.11
CA VAL A 181 4.95 19.67 -7.06
C VAL A 181 3.63 19.46 -6.33
N GLY A 182 2.53 19.99 -6.87
CA GLY A 182 1.20 19.82 -6.28
C GLY A 182 0.80 18.34 -6.13
N ARG A 183 0.21 17.98 -4.99
CA ARG A 183 -0.18 16.60 -4.64
C ARG A 183 -1.05 15.92 -5.71
N ARG A 184 -2.03 16.64 -6.28
CA ARG A 184 -2.90 16.14 -7.35
C ARG A 184 -2.11 15.75 -8.60
N THR A 185 -1.14 16.57 -9.00
CA THR A 185 -0.29 16.31 -10.16
C THR A 185 0.57 15.07 -9.93
N ILE A 186 1.12 14.89 -8.73
CA ILE A 186 1.90 13.70 -8.37
C ILE A 186 1.04 12.43 -8.45
N LEU A 187 -0.18 12.46 -7.91
CA LEU A 187 -1.09 11.31 -7.96
C LEU A 187 -1.45 10.92 -9.39
N VAL A 188 -1.80 11.90 -10.24
CA VAL A 188 -2.14 11.63 -11.64
C VAL A 188 -0.92 11.14 -12.42
N ALA A 189 0.23 11.83 -12.31
CA ALA A 189 1.45 11.47 -13.03
C ALA A 189 1.96 10.08 -12.63
N SER A 190 1.95 9.76 -11.33
CA SER A 190 2.34 8.42 -10.86
C SER A 190 1.39 7.35 -11.35
N SER A 191 0.08 7.60 -11.33
CA SER A 191 -0.91 6.63 -11.82
C SER A 191 -0.76 6.38 -13.32
N SER A 192 -0.54 7.43 -14.12
CA SER A 192 -0.28 7.31 -15.55
C SER A 192 1.00 6.55 -15.85
N LEU A 193 2.09 6.84 -15.12
CA LEU A 193 3.37 6.16 -15.33
C LEU A 193 3.30 4.68 -14.92
N LEU A 194 2.64 4.36 -13.80
CA LEU A 194 2.39 2.98 -13.39
C LEU A 194 1.53 2.24 -14.43
N ALA A 195 0.47 2.87 -14.93
CA ALA A 195 -0.39 2.27 -15.96
C ALA A 195 0.39 1.91 -17.23
N VAL A 196 1.27 2.81 -17.69
CA VAL A 196 2.16 2.54 -18.84
C VAL A 196 3.09 1.37 -18.53
N CYS A 197 3.75 1.35 -17.36
CA CYS A 197 4.64 0.26 -16.98
C CYS A 197 3.92 -1.09 -16.91
N TYR A 198 2.73 -1.17 -16.31
CA TYR A 198 1.95 -2.41 -16.24
C TYR A 198 1.42 -2.86 -17.59
N LEU A 199 1.02 -1.92 -18.46
CA LEU A 199 0.64 -2.24 -19.83
C LEU A 199 1.82 -2.86 -20.59
N THR A 200 3.01 -2.27 -20.47
CA THR A 200 4.24 -2.82 -21.06
C THR A 200 4.55 -4.21 -20.51
N ILE A 201 4.53 -4.39 -19.18
CA ILE A 201 4.73 -5.70 -18.52
C ILE A 201 3.78 -6.76 -19.11
N THR A 202 2.52 -6.40 -19.31
CA THR A 202 1.51 -7.33 -19.81
C THR A 202 1.72 -7.68 -21.27
N VAL A 203 1.99 -6.68 -22.13
CA VAL A 203 2.28 -6.93 -23.54
C VAL A 203 3.49 -7.86 -23.67
N LEU A 204 4.55 -7.62 -22.90
CA LEU A 204 5.71 -8.51 -22.88
C LEU A 204 5.36 -9.93 -22.38
N ALA A 205 4.56 -10.05 -21.32
CA ALA A 205 4.12 -11.34 -20.80
C ALA A 205 3.19 -12.11 -21.76
N ALA A 206 2.39 -11.41 -22.56
CA ALA A 206 1.48 -12.00 -23.54
C ALA A 206 2.21 -12.45 -24.82
N VAL A 207 3.16 -11.65 -25.32
CA VAL A 207 3.92 -11.95 -26.55
C VAL A 207 5.00 -13.00 -26.28
N TYR A 208 5.62 -12.96 -25.10
CA TYR A 208 6.65 -13.91 -24.69
C TYR A 208 6.24 -14.63 -23.40
N PRO A 209 5.25 -15.54 -23.47
CA PRO A 209 4.82 -16.28 -22.29
C PRO A 209 5.98 -17.13 -21.78
N ALA A 210 6.36 -16.88 -20.53
CA ALA A 210 7.40 -17.62 -19.82
C ALA A 210 6.90 -19.03 -19.45
N LYS A 211 6.70 -19.89 -20.46
CA LYS A 211 6.46 -21.31 -20.27
C LYS A 211 7.79 -22.07 -20.31
N PRO A 212 8.02 -23.04 -19.41
CA PRO A 212 9.19 -23.91 -19.50
C PRO A 212 9.25 -24.59 -20.88
N GLY A 213 10.35 -24.39 -21.62
CA GLY A 213 10.63 -25.08 -22.88
C GLY A 213 10.39 -24.30 -24.19
N LEU A 214 9.92 -23.04 -24.14
CA LEU A 214 9.86 -22.16 -25.32
C LEU A 214 11.09 -21.24 -25.38
N PRO A 215 11.66 -20.94 -26.57
CA PRO A 215 12.79 -20.04 -26.71
C PRO A 215 12.39 -18.65 -26.20
N THR A 216 12.90 -18.28 -25.05
CA THR A 216 12.61 -17.00 -24.41
C THR A 216 13.59 -15.97 -24.96
N ASN A 217 13.07 -14.84 -25.46
CA ASN A 217 13.92 -13.77 -25.94
C ASN A 217 14.58 -13.08 -24.74
N GLU A 218 15.90 -13.17 -24.58
CA GLU A 218 16.63 -12.53 -23.48
C GLU A 218 16.36 -11.02 -23.41
N ALA A 219 16.17 -10.36 -24.55
CA ALA A 219 15.86 -8.93 -24.58
C ALA A 219 14.48 -8.64 -23.96
N ALA A 220 13.49 -9.51 -24.18
CA ALA A 220 12.17 -9.39 -23.59
C ALA A 220 12.21 -9.60 -22.06
N GLN A 221 13.00 -10.56 -21.59
CA GLN A 221 13.17 -10.80 -20.15
C GLN A 221 13.85 -9.60 -19.45
N ARG A 222 14.89 -9.02 -20.06
CA ARG A 222 15.54 -7.81 -19.54
C ARG A 222 14.58 -6.62 -19.53
N GLY A 223 13.77 -6.47 -20.58
CA GLY A 223 12.72 -5.45 -20.64
C GLY A 223 11.69 -5.59 -19.53
N LEU A 224 11.22 -6.81 -19.25
CA LEU A 224 10.28 -7.09 -18.15
C LEU A 224 10.86 -6.68 -16.79
N ILE A 225 12.11 -7.05 -16.51
CA ILE A 225 12.80 -6.70 -15.25
C ILE A 225 12.96 -5.18 -15.14
N ALA A 226 13.34 -4.51 -16.23
CA ALA A 226 13.46 -3.06 -16.27
C ALA A 226 12.12 -2.37 -15.96
N CYS A 227 11.01 -2.88 -16.51
CA CYS A 227 9.68 -2.36 -16.20
C CYS A 227 9.28 -2.60 -14.74
N ILE A 228 9.59 -3.76 -14.16
CA ILE A 228 9.35 -4.04 -12.72
C ILE A 228 10.14 -3.06 -11.83
N PHE A 229 11.39 -2.76 -12.21
CA PHE A 229 12.21 -1.78 -11.51
C PHE A 229 11.65 -0.36 -11.68
N ALA A 230 11.15 -0.02 -12.87
CA ALA A 230 10.49 1.25 -13.12
C ALA A 230 9.19 1.42 -12.30
N VAL A 231 8.41 0.34 -12.12
CA VAL A 231 7.25 0.32 -11.22
C VAL A 231 7.68 0.63 -9.79
N SER A 232 8.73 -0.05 -9.29
CA SER A 232 9.27 0.19 -7.94
C SER A 232 9.78 1.61 -7.75
N ALA A 233 10.52 2.14 -8.72
CA ALA A 233 11.03 3.51 -8.70
C ALA A 233 9.90 4.53 -8.70
N THR A 234 8.92 4.37 -9.60
CA THR A 234 7.75 5.26 -9.72
C THR A 234 6.92 5.25 -8.45
N TYR A 235 6.65 4.06 -7.90
CA TYR A 235 5.92 3.93 -6.66
C TYR A 235 6.69 4.58 -5.50
N SER A 236 7.96 4.24 -5.32
CA SER A 236 8.76 4.73 -4.20
C SER A 236 9.07 6.22 -4.26
N ALA A 237 9.18 6.80 -5.47
CA ALA A 237 9.45 8.22 -5.66
C ALA A 237 8.18 9.08 -5.58
N LEU A 238 7.03 8.58 -6.05
CA LEU A 238 5.84 9.41 -6.24
C LEU A 238 4.67 8.92 -5.36
N LEU A 239 4.14 7.73 -5.64
CA LEU A 239 2.87 7.28 -5.04
C LEU A 239 3.01 6.92 -3.56
N GLY A 240 4.10 6.26 -3.18
CA GLY A 240 4.38 5.78 -1.83
C GLY A 240 4.43 6.91 -0.79
N PRO A 241 5.21 7.98 -0.97
CA PRO A 241 5.19 9.11 -0.04
C PRO A 241 3.81 9.76 0.09
N MET A 242 3.05 9.87 -1.02
CA MET A 242 1.72 10.48 -1.01
C MET A 242 0.71 9.72 -0.15
N THR A 243 0.78 8.38 -0.09
CA THR A 243 -0.15 7.59 0.74
C THR A 243 0.03 7.83 2.24
N TRP A 244 1.24 8.20 2.67
CA TRP A 244 1.52 8.52 4.07
C TRP A 244 1.26 9.99 4.42
N ILE A 245 1.38 10.89 3.44
CA ILE A 245 1.27 12.34 3.63
C ILE A 245 -0.19 12.81 3.56
N ILE A 246 -0.96 12.33 2.58
CA ILE A 246 -2.32 12.86 2.31
C ILE A 246 -3.31 12.57 3.46
N PRO A 247 -3.40 11.36 4.04
CA PRO A 247 -4.34 11.11 5.13
C PRO A 247 -4.18 12.09 6.32
N PRO A 248 -2.98 12.29 6.91
CA PRO A 248 -2.84 13.23 8.02
C PRO A 248 -3.05 14.69 7.64
N GLU A 249 -2.74 15.10 6.40
CA GLU A 249 -2.99 16.46 5.88
C GLU A 249 -4.50 16.76 5.75
N VAL A 250 -5.30 15.77 5.36
CA VAL A 250 -6.74 15.94 5.11
C VAL A 250 -7.57 15.89 6.40
N PHE A 251 -7.07 15.25 7.46
CA PHE A 251 -7.78 15.11 8.74
C PHE A 251 -7.50 16.27 9.71
N THR A 252 -8.56 16.73 10.39
CA THR A 252 -8.44 17.67 11.52
C THR A 252 -7.70 17.03 12.69
N THR A 253 -6.97 17.83 13.46
CA THR A 253 -6.11 17.38 14.57
C THR A 253 -6.86 16.45 15.56
N GLU A 254 -8.10 16.79 15.90
CA GLU A 254 -8.92 16.03 16.86
C GLU A 254 -9.29 14.61 16.39
N LEU A 255 -9.59 14.45 15.09
CA LEU A 255 -10.05 13.18 14.51
C LEU A 255 -8.95 12.42 13.76
N ARG A 256 -7.77 13.04 13.56
CA ARG A 256 -6.66 12.50 12.76
C ARG A 256 -6.26 11.10 13.20
N ALA A 257 -6.06 10.88 14.50
CA ALA A 257 -5.64 9.57 15.00
C ALA A 257 -6.66 8.46 14.69
N LYS A 258 -7.95 8.73 14.92
CA LYS A 258 -9.05 7.77 14.67
C LYS A 258 -9.26 7.52 13.18
N ALA A 259 -9.26 8.58 12.38
CA ALA A 259 -9.41 8.48 10.94
C ALA A 259 -8.23 7.73 10.31
N ASN A 260 -7.00 8.02 10.74
CA ASN A 260 -5.81 7.32 10.26
C ASN A 260 -5.84 5.83 10.63
N ALA A 261 -6.36 5.46 11.81
CA ALA A 261 -6.55 4.06 12.16
C ALA A 261 -7.47 3.32 11.17
N ILE A 262 -8.61 3.91 10.79
CA ILE A 262 -9.52 3.32 9.78
C ILE A 262 -8.83 3.19 8.42
N VAL A 263 -8.12 4.23 7.99
CA VAL A 263 -7.37 4.23 6.72
C VAL A 263 -6.32 3.10 6.71
N GLN A 264 -5.61 2.90 7.82
CA GLN A 264 -4.64 1.81 7.95
C GLN A 264 -5.30 0.42 7.93
N VAL A 265 -6.45 0.26 8.58
CA VAL A 265 -7.22 -1.00 8.50
C VAL A 265 -7.60 -1.30 7.04
N ILE A 266 -8.08 -0.31 6.29
CA ILE A 266 -8.43 -0.48 4.87
C ILE A 266 -7.20 -0.86 4.04
N HIS A 267 -6.07 -0.18 4.25
CA HIS A 267 -4.80 -0.50 3.60
C HIS A 267 -4.42 -1.98 3.83
N TYR A 268 -4.32 -2.42 5.09
CA TYR A 268 -3.91 -3.79 5.40
C TYR A 268 -4.92 -4.83 4.94
N SER A 269 -6.23 -4.54 5.02
CA SER A 269 -7.28 -5.44 4.52
C SER A 269 -7.17 -5.65 3.00
N ILE A 270 -6.99 -4.59 2.22
CA ILE A 270 -6.83 -4.71 0.77
C ILE A 270 -5.51 -5.45 0.44
N SER A 271 -4.42 -5.12 1.15
CA SER A 271 -3.15 -5.81 0.96
C SER A 271 -3.26 -7.30 1.25
N LEU A 272 -3.97 -7.69 2.31
CA LEU A 272 -4.23 -9.09 2.65
C LEU A 272 -5.01 -9.79 1.55
N VAL A 273 -6.12 -9.21 1.09
CA VAL A 273 -6.94 -9.78 0.01
C VAL A 273 -6.10 -9.98 -1.25
N ILE A 274 -5.35 -8.96 -1.68
CA ILE A 274 -4.48 -9.07 -2.85
C ILE A 274 -3.46 -10.19 -2.63
N THR A 275 -2.76 -10.20 -1.51
CA THR A 275 -1.67 -11.16 -1.27
C THR A 275 -2.16 -12.60 -1.24
N GLN A 276 -3.33 -12.86 -0.64
CA GLN A 276 -3.91 -14.21 -0.53
C GLN A 276 -4.61 -14.66 -1.82
N CYS A 277 -5.27 -13.76 -2.55
CA CYS A 277 -5.98 -14.11 -3.78
C CYS A 277 -5.07 -14.14 -5.02
N SER A 278 -3.94 -13.44 -5.01
CA SER A 278 -2.98 -13.40 -6.13
C SER A 278 -2.50 -14.78 -6.61
N PRO A 279 -2.09 -15.74 -5.76
CA PRO A 279 -1.59 -17.03 -6.22
C PRO A 279 -2.71 -17.86 -6.86
N ILE A 280 -3.91 -17.87 -6.26
CA ILE A 280 -5.10 -18.53 -6.81
C ILE A 280 -5.45 -17.96 -8.19
N ALA A 281 -5.39 -16.63 -8.32
CA ALA A 281 -5.70 -15.95 -9.58
C ALA A 281 -4.61 -16.15 -10.64
N LEU A 282 -3.33 -16.26 -10.25
CA LEU A 282 -2.24 -16.59 -11.16
C LEU A 282 -2.36 -18.02 -11.70
N ASP A 283 -2.70 -18.98 -10.84
CA ASP A 283 -2.90 -20.38 -11.26
C ASP A 283 -4.10 -20.52 -12.21
N ALA A 284 -5.17 -19.78 -11.96
CA ALA A 284 -6.39 -19.81 -12.77
C ALA A 284 -6.30 -19.03 -14.09
N VAL A 285 -5.69 -17.83 -14.09
CA VAL A 285 -5.81 -16.86 -15.18
C VAL A 285 -4.46 -16.45 -15.79
N GLY A 286 -3.34 -16.82 -15.16
CA GLY A 286 -1.99 -16.58 -15.64
C GLY A 286 -1.70 -15.09 -15.89
N TRP A 287 -1.16 -14.78 -17.07
CA TRP A 287 -0.73 -13.41 -17.43
C TRP A 287 -1.88 -12.39 -17.51
N LYS A 288 -3.14 -12.81 -17.59
CA LYS A 288 -4.29 -11.89 -17.64
C LYS A 288 -4.56 -11.21 -16.29
N TYR A 289 -4.01 -11.76 -15.20
CA TYR A 289 -4.08 -11.14 -13.87
C TYR A 289 -3.42 -9.74 -13.84
N TYR A 290 -2.39 -9.50 -14.65
CA TYR A 290 -1.62 -8.25 -14.64
C TYR A 290 -2.38 -7.00 -15.12
N VAL A 291 -3.50 -7.13 -15.87
CA VAL A 291 -4.26 -5.97 -16.40
C VAL A 291 -5.64 -5.82 -15.77
N GLY A 292 -6.15 -6.83 -15.06
CA GLY A 292 -7.57 -6.82 -14.68
C GLY A 292 -8.52 -6.70 -15.88
N SER A 293 -8.03 -6.89 -17.12
CA SER A 293 -8.87 -6.89 -18.32
C SER A 293 -9.49 -8.28 -18.46
N ARG A 294 -10.74 -8.38 -18.00
CA ARG A 294 -11.66 -9.44 -18.42
C ARG A 294 -12.06 -9.17 -19.88
N SER A 295 -11.15 -9.47 -20.81
CA SER A 295 -11.54 -9.57 -22.22
C SER A 295 -12.25 -10.92 -22.42
N GLY A 296 -13.59 -10.86 -22.43
CA GLY A 296 -14.43 -11.81 -23.16
C GLY A 296 -14.82 -13.13 -22.50
N LYS A 297 -15.16 -13.16 -21.20
CA LYS A 297 -15.84 -14.34 -20.61
C LYS A 297 -17.26 -13.98 -20.17
N SER A 298 -18.23 -14.82 -20.51
CA SER A 298 -19.63 -14.69 -20.04
C SER A 298 -19.70 -14.89 -18.53
N LEU A 299 -20.74 -14.35 -17.89
CA LEU A 299 -20.93 -14.40 -16.43
C LEU A 299 -20.99 -15.84 -15.89
N GLU A 300 -21.42 -16.80 -16.72
CA GLU A 300 -21.52 -18.22 -16.37
C GLU A 300 -20.15 -18.90 -16.20
N GLU A 301 -19.14 -18.52 -16.99
CA GLU A 301 -17.77 -19.04 -16.84
C GLU A 301 -17.06 -18.46 -15.61
N ILE A 302 -17.58 -17.38 -15.03
CA ILE A 302 -17.05 -16.76 -13.82
C ILE A 302 -17.57 -17.48 -12.58
N ASP A 303 -18.84 -17.88 -12.56
CA ASP A 303 -19.43 -18.65 -11.45
C ASP A 303 -18.85 -20.07 -11.35
N GLU A 304 -18.52 -20.73 -12.47
CA GLU A 304 -17.82 -22.03 -12.45
C GLU A 304 -16.39 -21.96 -11.86
N LEU A 305 -15.76 -20.78 -11.89
CA LEU A 305 -14.40 -20.55 -11.38
C LEU A 305 -14.35 -20.30 -9.87
N PHE A 306 -15.47 -19.88 -9.25
CA PHE A 306 -15.58 -19.62 -7.82
C PHE A 306 -16.32 -20.72 -7.04
N GLY A 307 -16.79 -21.76 -7.72
CA GLY A 307 -17.26 -22.99 -7.06
C GLY A 307 -18.54 -22.84 -6.25
N ASP A 308 -19.43 -21.93 -6.63
CA ASP A 308 -20.75 -21.84 -5.99
C ASP A 308 -21.75 -22.83 -6.61
N VAL A 309 -22.53 -23.45 -5.72
CA VAL A 309 -23.52 -24.49 -6.01
C VAL A 309 -24.58 -23.95 -6.97
N ARG A 310 -24.77 -24.64 -8.10
CA ARG A 310 -25.88 -24.38 -9.05
C ARG A 310 -27.22 -24.38 -8.31
N ILE A 311 -27.80 -23.20 -8.09
CA ILE A 311 -29.24 -23.07 -7.90
C ILE A 311 -29.84 -23.04 -9.30
N VAL A 312 -30.23 -24.21 -9.79
CA VAL A 312 -30.97 -24.35 -11.04
C VAL A 312 -32.27 -23.57 -10.87
N HIS A 313 -32.40 -22.44 -11.57
CA HIS A 313 -33.70 -21.80 -11.73
C HIS A 313 -34.51 -22.64 -12.71
N ASP A 314 -35.59 -23.21 -12.16
CA ASP A 314 -36.53 -24.18 -12.77
C ASP A 314 -37.41 -23.56 -13.87
N VAL A 315 -36.86 -22.64 -14.67
CA VAL A 315 -37.57 -21.89 -15.72
C VAL A 315 -37.31 -22.51 -17.10
N ASP A 316 -36.12 -23.08 -17.32
CA ASP A 316 -35.72 -23.65 -18.63
C ASP A 316 -36.31 -25.03 -18.93
N VAL A 317 -36.81 -25.74 -17.93
CA VAL A 317 -37.43 -27.08 -18.13
C VAL A 317 -38.85 -26.94 -18.65
N ALA A 318 -39.60 -25.93 -18.23
CA ALA A 318 -40.96 -25.67 -18.70
C ALA A 318 -40.97 -25.19 -20.17
N GLU A 319 -39.99 -24.37 -20.57
CA GLU A 319 -39.91 -23.85 -21.93
C GLU A 319 -39.49 -24.92 -22.94
N LYS A 320 -38.57 -25.83 -22.57
CA LYS A 320 -38.20 -26.99 -23.42
C LYS A 320 -39.30 -28.05 -23.53
N ALA A 321 -40.11 -28.24 -22.49
CA ALA A 321 -41.25 -29.16 -22.54
C ALA A 321 -42.35 -28.63 -23.49
N GLY A 322 -42.63 -27.32 -23.47
CA GLY A 322 -43.62 -26.69 -24.35
C GLY A 322 -43.24 -26.73 -25.83
N PHE A 323 -41.95 -26.60 -26.16
CA PHE A 323 -41.49 -26.66 -27.56
C PHE A 323 -41.57 -28.07 -28.18
N GLN A 324 -41.33 -29.13 -27.40
CA GLN A 324 -41.44 -30.49 -27.92
C GLN A 324 -42.89 -30.94 -28.16
N GLU A 325 -43.84 -30.43 -27.39
CA GLU A 325 -45.26 -30.75 -27.55
C GLU A 325 -45.87 -30.10 -28.81
N VAL A 326 -45.35 -28.92 -29.21
CA VAL A 326 -45.74 -28.23 -30.45
C VAL A 326 -45.15 -28.91 -31.69
N GLU A 327 -43.90 -29.39 -31.64
CA GLU A 327 -43.29 -30.15 -32.73
C GLU A 327 -43.95 -31.52 -32.95
N ALA A 328 -44.44 -32.17 -31.88
CA ALA A 328 -45.13 -33.46 -31.99
C ALA A 328 -46.51 -33.35 -32.67
N ARG A 329 -47.23 -32.23 -32.48
CA ARG A 329 -48.53 -31.98 -33.14
C ARG A 329 -48.43 -31.57 -34.61
N GLN A 330 -47.28 -31.10 -35.07
CA GLN A 330 -47.08 -30.76 -36.49
C GLN A 330 -46.67 -31.97 -37.36
N ARG A 331 -46.45 -33.15 -36.75
CA ARG A 331 -46.06 -34.38 -37.45
C ARG A 331 -47.16 -35.45 -37.53
N GLN A 332 -48.40 -35.13 -37.15
CA GLN A 332 -49.61 -35.93 -37.41
C GLN A 332 -50.51 -35.19 -38.40
#